data_AF-A0A369RTV0-F1
#
_entry.id   AF-A0A369RTV0-F1
#
_cell.length_a   1.000
_cell.length_b   1.000
_cell.length_c   1.000
_cell.angle_alpha   90.00
_cell.angle_beta   90.00
_cell.angle_gamma   90.00
#
_symmetry.space_group_name_H-M   'P 1'
#
loop_
_entity.id
_entity.type
_entity.pdbx_description
1 polymer ?
#
loop_
_entity_poly.entity_id
_entity_poly.type
_entity_poly.pdbx_seq_one_letter_code
_entity_poly.pdbx_strand_id
1 'polypeptide(L)'
;MPVFGESADWVKQPFSIIESIFEKSLTDGSTDYGQSKIIDHFGNLLCSPEAVKWVPSLNDTPIHRLPSNSLVKYRCMVQDMFDREFYLGVYEVHNEEVNTKVLKCGKYYDVARCPKNSSINLQSDRSVTLDRQVLYCVPIPGENQWAKDISYFVYQ
;
A
#
# COMPACT_ATOMS: atom_id res chain seq x y z
N MET A 1 -0.45 -32.37 -12.42
CA MET A 1 -1.75 -32.02 -11.80
C MET A 1 -1.62 -32.19 -10.30
N PRO A 2 -2.05 -31.24 -9.44
CA PRO A 2 -2.31 -29.83 -9.66
C PRO A 2 -1.00 -29.02 -9.56
N VAL A 3 -0.89 -27.92 -10.31
CA VAL A 3 0.22 -26.95 -10.15
C VAL A 3 -0.11 -26.15 -8.90
N PHE A 4 0.72 -26.24 -7.87
CA PHE A 4 0.60 -25.41 -6.67
C PHE A 4 0.67 -23.96 -7.12
N GLY A 5 -0.49 -23.29 -7.09
CA GLY A 5 -0.64 -21.93 -7.59
C GLY A 5 0.35 -21.00 -6.90
N GLU A 6 1.09 -20.27 -7.72
CA GLU A 6 1.64 -18.97 -7.34
C GLU A 6 0.50 -18.19 -6.69
N SER A 7 0.49 -18.12 -5.36
CA SER A 7 -0.34 -17.13 -4.70
C SER A 7 0.00 -15.79 -5.32
N ALA A 8 -1.00 -15.06 -5.80
CA ALA A 8 -0.84 -13.75 -6.39
C ALA A 8 0.20 -12.91 -5.62
N ASP A 9 1.40 -12.82 -6.17
CA ASP A 9 2.56 -12.24 -5.49
C ASP A 9 2.29 -10.78 -5.09
N TRP A 10 1.50 -10.09 -5.91
CA TRP A 10 1.01 -8.74 -5.67
C TRP A 10 0.13 -8.58 -4.42
N VAL A 11 -0.53 -9.64 -3.94
CA VAL A 11 -1.30 -9.61 -2.69
C VAL A 11 -0.38 -9.77 -1.48
N LYS A 12 0.59 -10.68 -1.56
CA LYS A 12 1.50 -10.97 -0.42
C LYS A 12 2.64 -9.97 -0.31
N GLN A 13 3.10 -9.42 -1.42
CA GLN A 13 4.23 -8.50 -1.52
C GLN A 13 3.91 -7.30 -2.42
N PRO A 14 2.83 -6.52 -2.15
CA PRO A 14 2.48 -5.35 -2.97
C PRO A 14 3.59 -4.30 -3.02
N PHE A 15 4.42 -4.24 -1.97
CA PHE A 15 5.49 -3.25 -1.86
C PHE A 15 6.63 -3.43 -2.87
N SER A 16 6.95 -4.66 -3.28
CA SER A 16 7.98 -4.86 -4.31
C SER A 16 7.56 -4.25 -5.64
N ILE A 17 6.25 -4.33 -5.95
CA ILE A 17 5.65 -3.72 -7.14
C ILE A 17 5.64 -2.20 -7.01
N ILE A 18 5.23 -1.66 -5.85
CA ILE A 18 5.25 -0.22 -5.58
C ILE A 18 6.66 0.34 -5.71
N GLU A 19 7.67 -0.35 -5.16
CA GLU A 19 9.08 0.03 -5.27
C GLU A 19 9.55 0.00 -6.73
N SER A 20 9.21 -1.05 -7.48
CA SER A 20 9.55 -1.13 -8.91
C SER A 20 8.91 -0.01 -9.76
N ILE A 21 7.63 0.32 -9.50
CA ILE A 21 6.95 1.42 -10.18
C ILE A 21 7.59 2.76 -9.81
N PHE A 22 7.94 2.94 -8.53
CA PHE A 22 8.62 4.12 -8.05
C PHE A 22 10.00 4.29 -8.72
N GLU A 23 10.83 3.26 -8.77
CA GLU A 23 12.14 3.30 -9.43
C GLU A 23 12.03 3.70 -10.91
N LYS A 24 11.06 3.14 -11.64
CA LYS A 24 10.77 3.54 -13.03
C LYS A 24 10.27 4.98 -13.11
N SER A 25 9.50 5.44 -12.14
CA SER A 25 9.04 6.84 -12.12
C SER A 25 10.19 7.84 -11.94
N LEU A 26 11.26 7.44 -11.23
CA LEU A 26 12.48 8.25 -11.10
C LEU A 26 13.24 8.37 -12.42
N THR A 27 13.31 7.29 -13.22
CA THR A 27 13.97 7.33 -14.54
C THR A 27 13.18 8.13 -15.56
N ASP A 28 11.85 8.07 -15.47
CA ASP A 28 10.94 8.78 -16.38
C ASP A 28 10.79 10.27 -16.01
N GLY A 29 11.27 10.69 -14.83
CA GLY A 29 11.12 12.06 -14.33
C GLY A 29 9.67 12.43 -13.96
N SER A 30 8.85 11.45 -13.57
CA SER A 30 7.44 11.69 -13.22
C SER A 30 7.30 12.49 -11.92
N THR A 31 6.47 13.53 -11.93
CA THR A 31 6.21 14.38 -10.76
C THR A 31 5.28 13.74 -9.74
N ASP A 32 4.52 12.71 -10.13
CA ASP A 32 3.60 11.98 -9.24
C ASP A 32 4.27 10.82 -8.50
N TYR A 33 5.56 10.58 -8.76
CA TYR A 33 6.35 9.48 -8.20
C TYR A 33 5.66 8.12 -8.33
N GLY A 34 5.04 7.89 -9.50
CA GLY A 34 4.39 6.63 -9.84
C GLY A 34 3.00 6.43 -9.22
N GLN A 35 2.40 7.46 -8.60
CA GLN A 35 1.11 7.33 -7.93
C GLN A 35 0.01 6.83 -8.85
N SER A 36 -0.11 7.45 -10.02
CA SER A 36 -1.16 7.12 -10.99
C SER A 36 -0.96 5.70 -11.51
N LYS A 37 0.29 5.34 -11.83
CA LYS A 37 0.66 3.98 -12.27
C LYS A 37 0.36 2.92 -11.21
N ILE A 38 0.55 3.22 -9.91
CA ILE A 38 0.19 2.31 -8.81
C ILE A 38 -1.33 2.11 -8.76
N ILE A 39 -2.10 3.21 -8.79
CA ILE A 39 -3.57 3.16 -8.77
C ILE A 39 -4.08 2.36 -9.98
N ASP A 40 -3.56 2.63 -11.17
CA ASP A 40 -3.95 1.92 -12.39
C ASP A 40 -3.58 0.44 -12.32
N HIS A 41 -2.38 0.11 -11.82
CA HIS A 41 -1.92 -1.27 -11.73
C HIS A 41 -2.81 -2.11 -10.81
N PHE A 42 -3.01 -1.67 -9.57
CA PHE A 42 -3.87 -2.39 -8.63
C PHE A 42 -5.34 -2.29 -9.00
N GLY A 43 -5.80 -1.17 -9.58
CA GLY A 43 -7.16 -1.02 -10.10
C GLY A 43 -7.45 -2.05 -11.18
N ASN A 44 -6.56 -2.21 -12.16
CA ASN A 44 -6.70 -3.20 -13.22
C ASN A 44 -6.70 -4.65 -12.68
N LEU A 45 -5.87 -4.94 -11.67
CA LEU A 45 -5.89 -6.25 -11.01
C LEU A 45 -7.21 -6.51 -10.28
N LEU A 46 -7.74 -5.50 -9.59
CA LEU A 46 -8.96 -5.59 -8.79
C LEU A 46 -10.25 -5.46 -9.63
N CYS A 47 -10.16 -5.22 -10.94
CA CYS A 47 -11.30 -5.29 -11.85
C CYS A 47 -11.85 -6.71 -12.04
N SER A 48 -11.03 -7.75 -11.82
CA SER A 48 -11.47 -9.15 -11.90
C SER A 48 -12.12 -9.58 -10.58
N PRO A 49 -13.36 -10.10 -10.59
CA PRO A 49 -14.00 -10.68 -9.41
C PRO A 49 -13.16 -11.79 -8.78
N GLU A 50 -12.50 -12.62 -9.59
CA GLU A 50 -11.60 -13.69 -9.13
C GLU A 50 -10.40 -13.15 -8.38
N ALA A 51 -9.79 -12.07 -8.86
CA ALA A 51 -8.64 -11.44 -8.21
C ALA A 51 -9.02 -10.83 -6.85
N VAL A 52 -10.22 -10.23 -6.75
CA VAL A 52 -10.73 -9.66 -5.50
C VAL A 52 -10.96 -10.74 -4.42
N LYS A 53 -11.22 -12.00 -4.81
CA LYS A 53 -11.33 -13.13 -3.87
C LYS A 53 -10.00 -13.49 -3.21
N TRP A 54 -8.88 -13.24 -3.89
CA TRP A 54 -7.56 -13.53 -3.35
C TRP A 54 -7.12 -12.52 -2.27
N VAL A 55 -7.71 -11.32 -2.27
CA VAL A 55 -7.41 -10.29 -1.30
C VAL A 55 -8.13 -10.57 0.02
N PRO A 56 -7.41 -10.83 1.12
CA PRO A 56 -8.02 -11.10 2.42
C PRO A 56 -8.76 -9.90 2.97
N SER A 57 -9.89 -10.16 3.63
CA SER A 57 -10.76 -9.15 4.23
C SER A 57 -10.44 -8.96 5.71
N LEU A 58 -10.22 -7.71 6.13
CA LEU A 58 -10.08 -7.34 7.54
C LEU A 58 -11.37 -7.54 8.35
N ASN A 59 -12.53 -7.64 7.68
CA ASN A 59 -13.80 -7.91 8.36
C ASN A 59 -13.91 -9.36 8.85
N ASP A 60 -13.19 -10.28 8.21
CA ASP A 60 -13.40 -11.73 8.36
C ASP A 60 -12.14 -12.45 8.85
N THR A 61 -10.98 -11.82 8.64
CA THR A 61 -9.67 -12.38 8.97
C THR A 61 -9.10 -11.66 10.19
N PRO A 62 -8.89 -12.37 11.32
CA PRO A 62 -8.20 -11.80 12.46
C PRO A 62 -6.82 -11.26 12.09
N ILE A 63 -6.45 -10.10 12.63
CA ILE A 63 -5.20 -9.38 12.30
C ILE A 63 -3.96 -10.27 12.45
N HIS A 64 -3.89 -11.10 13.50
CA HIS A 64 -2.74 -11.99 13.74
C HIS A 64 -2.54 -13.08 12.67
N ARG A 65 -3.53 -13.31 11.80
CA ARG A 65 -3.42 -14.26 10.67
C ARG A 65 -3.04 -13.58 9.37
N LEU A 66 -3.06 -12.24 9.33
CA LEU A 66 -2.69 -11.49 8.15
C LEU A 66 -1.17 -11.34 8.10
N PRO A 67 -0.53 -11.67 6.97
CA PRO A 67 0.88 -11.36 6.78
C PRO A 67 1.10 -9.86 6.94
N SER A 68 2.20 -9.47 7.59
CA SER A 68 2.61 -8.07 7.60
C SER A 68 2.88 -7.61 6.16
N ASN A 69 2.56 -6.35 5.88
CA ASN A 69 2.83 -5.71 4.59
C ASN A 69 2.11 -6.34 3.37
N SER A 70 1.06 -7.13 3.58
CA SER A 70 0.22 -7.65 2.50
C SER A 70 -0.94 -6.72 2.17
N LEU A 71 -1.46 -6.82 0.94
CA LEU A 71 -2.68 -6.14 0.54
C LEU A 71 -3.90 -6.78 1.20
N VAL A 72 -4.81 -5.94 1.70
CA VAL A 72 -6.06 -6.34 2.33
C VAL A 72 -7.21 -5.51 1.79
N LYS A 73 -8.44 -6.01 1.92
CA LYS A 73 -9.66 -5.23 1.71
C LYS A 73 -10.35 -5.00 3.05
N TYR A 74 -11.00 -3.85 3.18
CA TYR A 74 -11.76 -3.52 4.38
C TYR A 74 -13.04 -2.79 4.02
N ARG A 75 -14.17 -3.38 4.41
CA ARG A 75 -15.49 -2.80 4.26
C ARG A 75 -15.88 -2.16 5.59
N CYS A 76 -16.14 -0.87 5.56
CA CYS A 76 -16.28 -0.07 6.77
C CYS A 76 -17.22 1.10 6.55
N MET A 77 -17.61 1.72 7.66
CA MET A 77 -18.25 3.03 7.67
C MET A 77 -17.16 4.09 7.93
N VAL A 78 -17.06 5.09 7.07
CA VAL A 78 -16.22 6.27 7.32
C VAL A 78 -16.96 7.16 8.31
N GLN A 79 -16.38 7.38 9.49
CA GLN A 79 -16.96 8.21 10.54
C GLN A 79 -16.43 9.63 10.52
N ASP A 80 -15.16 9.81 10.17
CA ASP A 80 -14.51 11.10 10.18
C ASP A 80 -13.49 11.23 9.06
N MET A 81 -13.28 12.47 8.65
CA MET A 81 -12.24 12.89 7.72
C MET A 81 -11.39 13.92 8.46
N PHE A 82 -10.20 13.50 8.89
CA PHE A 82 -9.26 14.41 9.51
C PHE A 82 -8.63 15.34 8.46
N ASP A 83 -7.99 16.41 8.95
CA ASP A 83 -7.11 17.22 8.11
C ASP A 83 -6.03 16.36 7.45
N ARG A 84 -5.53 16.84 6.31
CA ARG A 84 -4.49 16.12 5.58
C ARG A 84 -3.21 16.04 6.41
N GLU A 85 -2.61 14.86 6.40
CA GLU A 85 -1.36 14.61 7.09
C GLU A 85 -0.19 14.76 6.10
N PHE A 86 0.79 15.60 6.43
CA PHE A 86 2.03 15.72 5.67
C PHE A 86 3.00 14.60 6.06
N TYR A 87 3.62 14.00 5.06
CA TYR A 87 4.61 12.95 5.25
C TYR A 87 5.72 13.05 4.20
N LEU A 88 6.85 12.38 4.47
CA LEU A 88 7.95 12.25 3.50
C LEU A 88 7.54 11.24 2.41
N GLY A 89 6.95 11.73 1.32
CA GLY A 89 6.53 10.89 0.20
C GLY A 89 7.69 10.31 -0.59
N VAL A 90 8.76 11.08 -0.73
CA VAL A 90 10.06 10.64 -1.23
C VAL A 90 11.13 11.16 -0.29
N TYR A 91 12.07 10.32 0.10
CA TYR A 91 13.17 10.72 0.98
C TYR A 91 14.49 10.11 0.52
N GLU A 92 15.57 10.86 0.73
CA GLU A 92 16.92 10.38 0.47
C GLU A 92 17.48 9.67 1.71
N VAL A 93 18.05 8.51 1.50
CA VAL A 93 18.80 7.75 2.50
C VAL A 93 20.27 7.75 2.12
N HIS A 94 21.13 8.15 3.06
CA HIS A 94 22.59 8.08 2.94
C HIS A 94 23.10 6.85 3.68
N ASN A 95 23.75 5.94 2.96
CA ASN A 95 24.46 4.81 3.52
C ASN A 95 25.91 5.24 3.81
N GLU A 96 26.30 5.16 5.09
CA GLU A 96 27.62 5.63 5.55
C GLU A 96 28.75 4.67 5.16
N GLU A 97 28.48 3.37 5.10
CA GLU A 97 29.49 2.34 4.79
C GLU A 97 29.95 2.39 3.33
N VAL A 98 29.00 2.52 2.41
CA VAL A 98 29.26 2.51 0.96
C VAL A 98 29.30 3.92 0.39
N ASN A 99 29.02 4.94 1.22
CA ASN A 99 28.91 6.34 0.85
C ASN A 99 27.96 6.57 -0.35
N THR A 100 26.81 5.90 -0.36
CA THR A 100 25.80 6.00 -1.42
C THR A 100 24.55 6.71 -0.95
N LYS A 101 23.91 7.47 -1.85
CA LYS A 101 22.67 8.19 -1.59
C LYS A 101 21.57 7.65 -2.49
N VAL A 102 20.50 7.12 -1.90
CA VAL A 102 19.41 6.45 -2.62
C VAL A 102 18.08 7.07 -2.24
N LEU A 103 17.23 7.35 -3.23
CA LEU A 103 15.85 7.78 -2.99
C LEU A 103 14.97 6.59 -2.64
N LYS A 104 14.11 6.76 -1.65
CA LYS A 104 13.15 5.76 -1.20
C LYS A 104 11.74 6.32 -1.24
N CYS A 105 10.78 5.43 -1.50
CA CYS A 105 9.37 5.73 -1.48
C CYS A 105 8.84 5.68 -0.03
N GLY A 106 8.16 6.72 0.40
CA GLY A 106 7.46 6.77 1.69
C GLY A 106 5.96 6.48 1.60
N LYS A 107 5.43 6.30 0.40
CA LYS A 107 4.01 5.97 0.19
C LYS A 107 3.68 4.61 0.80
N TYR A 108 2.50 4.51 1.40
CA TYR A 108 1.96 3.29 2.02
C TYR A 108 2.79 2.73 3.19
N TYR A 109 3.74 3.52 3.71
CA TYR A 109 4.44 3.22 4.96
C TYR A 109 4.03 4.19 6.05
N ASP A 110 3.96 3.66 7.27
CA ASP A 110 3.77 4.46 8.47
C ASP A 110 5.12 5.00 8.99
N VAL A 111 6.19 4.23 8.84
CA VAL A 111 7.54 4.58 9.27
C VAL A 111 8.49 4.57 8.09
N ALA A 112 9.30 5.64 7.96
CA ALA A 112 10.34 5.72 6.93
C ALA A 112 11.34 4.57 7.07
N ARG A 113 11.58 3.86 5.97
CA ARG A 113 12.48 2.70 5.94
C ARG A 113 13.91 3.16 5.82
N CYS A 114 14.67 2.94 6.88
CA CYS A 114 16.08 3.23 6.94
C CYS A 114 16.85 1.92 7.23
N PRO A 115 17.58 1.36 6.25
CA PRO A 115 18.46 0.22 6.48
C PRO A 115 19.47 0.46 7.60
N LYS A 116 20.02 -0.61 8.18
CA LYS A 116 21.12 -0.50 9.15
C LYS A 116 22.29 0.28 8.54
N ASN A 117 22.95 1.10 9.36
CA ASN A 117 24.11 1.92 8.97
C ASN A 117 23.79 2.93 7.85
N SER A 118 22.52 3.35 7.80
CA SER A 118 22.10 4.46 6.96
C SER A 118 21.30 5.47 7.77
N SER A 119 21.22 6.70 7.27
CA SER A 119 20.47 7.79 7.87
C SER A 119 19.63 8.50 6.80
N ILE A 120 18.48 9.04 7.21
CA ILE A 120 17.65 9.84 6.30
C ILE A 120 18.28 11.23 6.19
N ASN A 121 18.58 11.65 4.96
CA ASN A 121 19.08 13.00 4.70
C ASN A 121 17.90 13.99 4.65
N LEU A 122 17.57 14.56 5.82
CA LEU A 122 16.48 15.53 5.99
C LEU A 122 16.72 16.86 5.25
N GLN A 123 17.95 17.13 4.83
CA GLN A 123 18.32 18.35 4.11
C GLN A 123 18.45 18.12 2.59
N SER A 124 18.07 16.94 2.09
CA SER A 124 18.14 16.67 0.65
C SER A 124 17.05 17.43 -0.10
N ASP A 125 17.46 18.25 -1.07
CA ASP A 125 16.56 18.93 -2.02
C ASP A 125 15.77 17.96 -2.92
N ARG A 126 16.14 16.66 -2.90
CA ARG A 126 15.45 15.59 -3.64
C ARG A 126 14.34 14.94 -2.84
N SER A 127 14.22 15.23 -1.54
CA SER A 127 13.13 14.75 -0.71
C SER A 127 11.87 15.56 -1.02
N VAL A 128 10.73 14.87 -1.10
CA VAL A 128 9.44 15.50 -1.40
C VAL A 128 8.46 15.20 -0.29
N THR A 129 7.93 16.28 0.28
CA THR A 129 6.79 16.21 1.20
C THR A 129 5.53 16.05 0.38
N LEU A 130 4.74 15.04 0.71
CA LEU A 130 3.41 14.81 0.16
C LEU A 130 2.39 14.85 1.29
N ASP A 131 1.12 14.98 0.93
CA ASP A 131 0.01 14.92 1.85
C ASP A 131 -0.86 13.69 1.59
N ARG A 132 -1.49 13.16 2.63
CA ARG A 132 -2.45 12.06 2.54
C ARG A 132 -3.74 12.43 3.26
N GLN A 133 -4.86 12.04 2.66
CA GLN A 133 -6.16 12.10 3.33
C GLN A 133 -6.25 10.94 4.32
N VAL A 134 -6.45 11.26 5.59
CA VAL A 134 -6.70 10.26 6.63
C VAL A 134 -8.20 10.07 6.78
N LEU A 135 -8.64 8.80 6.78
CA LEU A 135 -10.03 8.41 6.97
C LEU A 135 -10.15 7.59 8.25
N TYR A 136 -11.08 7.96 9.12
CA TYR A 136 -11.41 7.15 10.28
C TYR A 136 -12.49 6.15 9.93
N CYS A 137 -12.10 4.88 9.85
CA CYS A 137 -12.96 3.79 9.40
C CYS A 137 -13.30 2.87 10.58
N VAL A 138 -14.59 2.59 10.78
CA VAL A 138 -15.07 1.65 11.79
C VAL A 138 -15.86 0.50 11.16
N PRO A 139 -15.97 -0.65 11.85
CA PRO A 139 -16.90 -1.70 11.45
C PRO A 139 -18.32 -1.13 11.34
N ILE A 140 -19.08 -1.59 10.35
CA ILE A 140 -20.43 -1.09 10.08
C ILE A 140 -21.34 -1.39 11.30
N PRO A 141 -21.86 -0.37 11.99
CA PRO A 141 -22.69 -0.58 13.17
C PRO A 141 -23.99 -1.29 12.83
N GLY A 142 -24.41 -2.25 13.66
CA GLY A 142 -25.69 -2.95 13.47
C GLY A 142 -25.79 -3.72 12.16
N GLU A 143 -24.66 -4.14 11.59
CA GLU A 143 -24.65 -4.83 10.30
C GLU A 143 -25.37 -6.18 10.34
N ASN A 144 -26.49 -6.26 9.62
CA ASN A 144 -27.31 -7.45 9.50
C ASN A 144 -26.61 -8.54 8.66
N GLN A 145 -26.89 -9.81 8.98
CA GLN A 145 -26.27 -10.96 8.32
C GLN A 145 -26.49 -10.98 6.80
N TRP A 146 -27.71 -10.71 6.33
CA TRP A 146 -28.02 -10.70 4.90
C TRP A 146 -27.18 -9.69 4.10
N ALA A 147 -26.82 -8.56 4.73
CA ALA A 147 -25.98 -7.54 4.10
C ALA A 147 -24.53 -8.01 3.98
N LYS A 148 -24.04 -8.77 4.98
CA LYS A 148 -22.74 -9.45 4.90
C LYS A 148 -22.77 -10.49 3.79
N ASP A 149 -23.81 -11.32 3.75
CA ASP A 149 -23.98 -12.39 2.77
C ASP A 149 -23.92 -11.83 1.33
N ILE A 150 -24.70 -10.79 1.02
CA ILE A 150 -24.65 -10.11 -0.29
C ILE A 150 -23.26 -9.55 -0.58
N SER A 151 -22.59 -8.96 0.41
CA SER A 151 -21.24 -8.45 0.22
C SER A 151 -20.26 -9.56 -0.16
N TYR A 152 -20.42 -10.78 0.35
CA TYR A 152 -19.63 -11.92 -0.11
C TYR A 152 -20.02 -12.35 -1.52
N PHE A 153 -21.32 -12.33 -1.87
CA PHE A 153 -21.79 -12.73 -3.21
C PHE A 153 -21.32 -11.79 -4.33
N VAL A 154 -21.27 -10.47 -4.09
CA VAL A 154 -20.78 -9.49 -5.08
C VAL A 154 -19.28 -9.63 -5.33
N TYR A 155 -18.54 -10.23 -4.40
CA TYR A 155 -17.13 -10.56 -4.53
C TYR A 155 -16.87 -12.08 -4.65
N GLN A 156 -17.90 -12.91 -4.89
CA GLN A 156 -17.83 -14.33 -5.27
C GLN A 156 -18.06 -14.50 -6.76
#